data_AF-A0AAW2S5P2-F1
#
_entry.id   AF-A0AAW2S5P2-F1
#
_cell.length_a   1.000
_cell.length_b   1.000
_cell.length_c   1.000
_cell.angle_alpha   90.00
_cell.angle_beta   90.00
_cell.angle_gamma   90.00
#
_symmetry.space_group_name_H-M   'P 1'
#
loop_
_entity.id
_entity.type
_entity.pdbx_description
1 polymer ?
#
loop_
_entity_poly.entity_id
_entity_poly.type
_entity_poly.pdbx_seq_one_letter_code
_entity_poly.pdbx_strand_id
1 'polypeptide(L)'
;MERVEEFKVGDWVRIRPNLTTAKHGLGSVTPGSIGVVCCIRPDNSLLLELSYLPAPWHCEPEEVEHVEPFRIGDRVCVKRSVAEPRYAWGGETHHSVGRISEIENDGLLIIEIPNRPIPWQADPSDMEKLDDFKVGDWVRVKASVPSPKYGWEDVTRNSIGIIHSLEEDGDMGIAFCFRSKLFCCSVTDVEKVPPFELGQEIHVKVGGRHSLWKVSPGDAERLPCFEVGDWVRSKPSLGARPSYDWNSIGKEGLAIVHSVQDTGYLELACCFRKGRWITHHSDVEKVPGFRVGQHIKFRTGLVEPRWGWRGAQPDSRGVIVGVNADERFGLHSMAYKDCGEGTLQTLKSNKCMRWGVGEIER
;
A
#
# COMPACT_ATOMS: atom_id res chain seq x y z
N MET A 1 -22.88 -11.93 14.45
CA MET A 1 -23.58 -12.61 13.34
C MET A 1 -22.94 -12.05 12.07
N GLU A 2 -21.85 -12.67 11.62
CA GLU A 2 -21.28 -12.33 10.30
C GLU A 2 -22.36 -12.64 9.26
N ARG A 3 -22.60 -11.70 8.34
CA ARG A 3 -23.42 -11.99 7.17
C ARG A 3 -22.65 -13.05 6.38
N VAL A 4 -23.22 -14.26 6.30
CA VAL A 4 -22.80 -15.23 5.28
C VAL A 4 -23.05 -14.54 3.95
N GLU A 5 -22.00 -14.30 3.17
CA GLU A 5 -22.16 -13.80 1.80
C GLU A 5 -22.99 -14.82 1.03
N GLU A 6 -24.12 -14.38 0.49
CA GLU A 6 -25.00 -15.22 -0.31
C GLU A 6 -24.42 -15.38 -1.72
N PHE A 7 -24.28 -16.63 -2.17
CA PHE A 7 -23.87 -16.98 -3.53
C PHE A 7 -24.88 -16.49 -4.58
N LYS A 8 -24.39 -16.21 -5.78
CA LYS A 8 -25.16 -15.78 -6.96
C LYS A 8 -24.76 -16.61 -8.17
N VAL A 9 -25.67 -16.72 -9.14
CA VAL A 9 -25.35 -17.30 -10.45
C VAL A 9 -24.27 -16.46 -11.12
N GLY A 10 -23.24 -17.12 -11.64
CA GLY A 10 -22.03 -16.53 -12.20
C GLY A 10 -20.88 -16.38 -11.20
N ASP A 11 -21.10 -16.67 -9.91
CA ASP A 11 -20.01 -16.59 -8.93
C ASP A 11 -18.99 -17.69 -9.16
N TRP A 12 -17.71 -17.30 -9.08
CA TRP A 12 -16.60 -18.22 -9.11
C TRP A 12 -16.35 -18.77 -7.71
N VAL A 13 -16.33 -20.08 -7.61
CA VAL A 13 -16.19 -20.78 -6.33
C VAL A 13 -15.13 -21.86 -6.43
N ARG A 14 -14.44 -22.07 -5.31
CA ARG A 14 -13.54 -23.20 -5.12
C ARG A 14 -14.17 -24.20 -4.19
N ILE A 15 -14.16 -25.45 -4.61
CA ILE A 15 -14.51 -26.58 -3.75
C ILE A 15 -13.46 -26.68 -2.66
N ARG A 16 -13.88 -26.73 -1.39
CA ARG A 16 -12.94 -26.69 -0.27
C ARG A 16 -11.86 -27.78 -0.45
N PRO A 17 -10.56 -27.44 -0.42
CA PRO A 17 -9.48 -28.41 -0.65
C PRO A 17 -9.48 -29.60 0.32
N ASN A 18 -10.01 -29.40 1.53
CA ASN A 18 -10.09 -30.43 2.58
C ASN A 18 -11.42 -31.21 2.57
N LEU A 19 -12.26 -31.04 1.55
CA LEU A 19 -13.55 -31.72 1.46
C LEU A 19 -13.32 -33.22 1.18
N THR A 20 -13.65 -34.06 2.16
CA THR A 20 -13.50 -35.52 2.05
C THR A 20 -14.80 -36.22 1.68
N THR A 21 -15.95 -35.64 2.01
CA THR A 21 -17.29 -36.11 1.65
C THR A 21 -18.16 -34.93 1.26
N ALA A 22 -19.08 -35.15 0.34
CA ALA A 22 -20.09 -34.16 -0.04
C ALA A 22 -21.49 -34.73 0.17
N LYS A 23 -22.46 -33.91 0.56
CA LYS A 23 -23.83 -34.33 0.87
C LYS A 23 -24.52 -35.01 -0.32
N HIS A 24 -24.24 -34.53 -1.53
CA HIS A 24 -24.76 -35.10 -2.78
C HIS A 24 -23.77 -36.02 -3.50
N GLY A 25 -22.64 -36.33 -2.86
CA GLY A 25 -21.57 -37.18 -3.39
C GLY A 25 -20.53 -36.43 -4.22
N LEU A 26 -19.27 -36.84 -4.12
CA LEU A 26 -18.16 -36.24 -4.86
C LEU A 26 -18.12 -36.67 -6.34
N GLY A 27 -18.47 -37.91 -6.65
CA GLY A 27 -18.37 -38.42 -8.03
C GLY A 27 -16.94 -38.27 -8.58
N SER A 28 -16.80 -37.63 -9.75
CA SER A 28 -15.52 -37.37 -10.43
C SER A 28 -14.87 -36.04 -10.05
N VAL A 29 -15.44 -35.30 -9.10
CA VAL A 29 -14.94 -34.00 -8.66
C VAL A 29 -13.67 -34.13 -7.85
N THR A 30 -12.74 -33.21 -8.09
CA THR A 30 -11.52 -33.08 -7.28
C THR A 30 -11.67 -31.93 -6.27
N PRO A 31 -11.49 -32.14 -4.95
CA PRO A 31 -11.41 -31.05 -3.97
C PRO A 31 -10.35 -30.03 -4.37
N GLY A 32 -10.65 -28.74 -4.17
CA GLY A 32 -9.80 -27.64 -4.66
C GLY A 32 -10.10 -27.19 -6.09
N SER A 33 -10.97 -27.89 -6.84
CA SER A 33 -11.40 -27.45 -8.16
C SER A 33 -12.13 -26.11 -8.10
N ILE A 34 -11.95 -25.30 -9.12
CA ILE A 34 -12.64 -24.03 -9.32
C ILE A 34 -13.74 -24.23 -10.37
N GLY A 35 -14.92 -23.70 -10.08
CA GLY A 35 -16.08 -23.74 -10.96
C GLY A 35 -16.93 -22.47 -10.87
N VAL A 36 -17.96 -22.43 -11.71
CA VAL A 36 -18.91 -21.31 -11.77
C VAL A 36 -20.28 -21.77 -11.30
N VAL A 37 -20.92 -21.01 -10.41
CA VAL A 37 -22.30 -21.28 -9.97
C VAL A 37 -23.23 -21.03 -11.15
N CYS A 38 -23.81 -22.08 -11.73
CA CYS A 38 -24.75 -21.94 -12.85
C CYS A 38 -26.22 -21.87 -12.37
N CYS A 39 -26.53 -22.46 -11.21
CA CYS A 39 -27.88 -22.46 -10.67
C CYS A 39 -27.86 -22.48 -9.14
N ILE A 40 -28.80 -21.74 -8.54
CA ILE A 40 -29.15 -21.83 -7.13
C ILE A 40 -30.54 -22.47 -7.06
N ARG A 41 -30.61 -23.64 -6.42
CA ARG A 41 -31.84 -24.42 -6.31
C ARG A 41 -32.76 -23.84 -5.23
N PRO A 42 -34.07 -24.18 -5.24
CA PRO A 42 -35.01 -23.67 -4.23
C PRO A 42 -34.68 -24.02 -2.77
N ASP A 43 -33.85 -25.04 -2.55
CA ASP A 43 -33.34 -25.46 -1.24
C ASP A 43 -32.00 -24.80 -0.87
N ASN A 44 -31.57 -23.78 -1.63
CA ASN A 44 -30.29 -23.07 -1.54
C ASN A 44 -29.05 -23.89 -1.88
N SER A 45 -29.19 -25.14 -2.32
CA SER A 45 -28.07 -25.91 -2.85
C SER A 45 -27.65 -25.39 -4.23
N LEU A 46 -26.38 -25.62 -4.59
CA LEU A 46 -25.74 -25.03 -5.77
C LEU A 46 -25.53 -26.09 -6.85
N LEU A 47 -25.63 -25.67 -8.11
CA LEU A 47 -25.08 -26.41 -9.25
C LEU A 47 -23.87 -25.65 -9.78
N LEU A 48 -22.74 -26.34 -9.87
CA LEU A 48 -21.48 -25.79 -10.36
C LEU A 48 -21.12 -26.38 -11.72
N GLU A 49 -20.82 -25.52 -12.68
CA GLU A 49 -20.12 -25.94 -13.88
C GLU A 49 -18.62 -26.02 -13.59
N LEU A 50 -18.04 -27.15 -13.96
CA LEU A 50 -16.60 -27.43 -13.87
C LEU A 50 -16.15 -27.80 -15.28
N SER A 51 -15.11 -27.15 -15.78
CA SER A 51 -14.69 -27.25 -17.19
C SER A 51 -14.44 -28.68 -17.68
N TYR A 52 -14.12 -29.58 -16.75
CA TYR A 52 -13.79 -30.97 -17.04
C TYR A 52 -14.95 -31.95 -16.83
N LEU A 53 -16.12 -31.49 -16.38
CA LEU A 53 -17.30 -32.32 -16.21
C LEU A 53 -18.34 -32.06 -17.31
N PRO A 54 -19.01 -33.10 -17.81
CA PRO A 54 -20.05 -32.95 -18.83
C PRO A 54 -21.39 -32.45 -18.26
N ALA A 55 -21.54 -32.40 -16.94
CA ALA A 55 -22.77 -31.98 -16.27
C ALA A 55 -22.45 -31.21 -14.98
N PRO A 56 -23.31 -30.27 -14.55
CA PRO A 56 -23.09 -29.51 -13.33
C PRO A 56 -23.02 -30.41 -12.09
N TRP A 57 -22.08 -30.12 -11.18
CA TRP A 57 -21.96 -30.79 -9.90
C TRP A 57 -22.87 -30.16 -8.85
N HIS A 58 -23.58 -31.00 -8.10
CA HIS A 58 -24.52 -30.57 -7.05
C HIS A 58 -23.82 -30.53 -5.70
N CYS A 59 -23.81 -29.38 -5.04
CA CYS A 59 -23.15 -29.19 -3.76
C CYS A 59 -23.94 -28.28 -2.82
N GLU A 60 -23.55 -28.26 -1.55
CA GLU A 60 -24.06 -27.32 -0.57
C GLU A 60 -23.16 -26.07 -0.47
N PRO A 61 -23.71 -24.90 -0.09
CA PRO A 61 -22.94 -23.67 0.09
C PRO A 61 -21.72 -23.82 1.02
N GLU A 62 -21.80 -24.67 2.05
CA GLU A 62 -20.69 -24.88 2.99
C GLU A 62 -19.52 -25.67 2.40
N GLU A 63 -19.72 -26.38 1.29
CA GLU A 63 -18.71 -27.23 0.64
C GLU A 63 -17.76 -26.43 -0.26
N VAL A 64 -18.08 -25.16 -0.48
CA VAL A 64 -17.38 -24.26 -1.39
C VAL A 64 -17.03 -22.94 -0.70
N GLU A 65 -16.15 -22.17 -1.34
CA GLU A 65 -15.79 -20.82 -0.91
C GLU A 65 -15.61 -19.93 -2.13
N HIS A 66 -15.92 -18.63 -2.00
CA HIS A 66 -15.70 -17.67 -3.08
C HIS A 66 -14.22 -17.57 -3.44
N VAL A 67 -13.95 -17.41 -4.73
CA VAL A 67 -12.63 -17.05 -5.24
C VAL A 67 -12.73 -15.84 -6.16
N GLU A 68 -11.60 -15.18 -6.36
CA GLU A 68 -11.54 -14.09 -7.32
C GLU A 68 -11.80 -14.63 -8.74
N PRO A 69 -12.78 -14.09 -9.49
CA PRO A 69 -13.11 -14.58 -10.82
C PRO A 69 -12.03 -14.21 -11.82
N PHE A 70 -11.69 -15.13 -12.72
CA PHE A 70 -10.87 -14.81 -13.90
C PHE A 70 -11.63 -13.91 -14.86
N ARG A 71 -10.92 -13.01 -15.54
CA ARG A 71 -11.48 -12.09 -16.53
C ARG A 71 -10.72 -12.18 -17.83
N ILE A 72 -11.44 -11.94 -18.93
CA ILE A 72 -10.80 -11.75 -20.24
C ILE A 72 -9.78 -10.63 -20.13
N GLY A 73 -8.56 -10.93 -20.55
CA GLY A 73 -7.41 -10.05 -20.49
C GLY A 73 -6.51 -10.22 -19.27
N ASP A 74 -6.89 -11.03 -18.29
CA ASP A 74 -6.00 -11.37 -17.17
C ASP A 74 -4.75 -12.08 -17.70
N ARG A 75 -3.58 -11.72 -17.16
CA ARG A 75 -2.33 -12.46 -17.40
C ARG A 75 -2.25 -13.61 -16.42
N VAL A 76 -1.93 -14.80 -16.91
CA VAL A 76 -1.95 -16.03 -16.12
C VAL A 76 -0.75 -16.92 -16.44
N CYS A 77 -0.38 -17.75 -15.47
CA CYS A 77 0.54 -18.87 -15.65
C CYS A 77 0.05 -20.08 -14.83
N VAL A 78 0.64 -21.25 -15.09
CA VAL A 78 0.34 -22.46 -14.32
C VAL A 78 0.94 -22.33 -12.92
N LYS A 79 0.11 -22.59 -11.90
CA LYS A 79 0.55 -22.66 -10.49
C LYS A 79 1.73 -23.60 -10.34
N ARG A 80 2.75 -23.20 -9.58
CA ARG A 80 3.91 -24.08 -9.29
C ARG A 80 3.57 -25.39 -8.58
N SER A 81 2.43 -25.45 -7.89
CA SER A 81 1.97 -26.66 -7.21
C SER A 81 1.39 -27.71 -8.15
N VAL A 82 1.13 -27.36 -9.42
CA VAL A 82 0.52 -28.25 -10.40
C VAL A 82 1.61 -29.12 -11.02
N ALA A 83 1.58 -30.41 -10.77
CA ALA A 83 2.50 -31.34 -11.41
C ALA A 83 2.11 -31.60 -12.89
N GLU A 84 0.81 -31.71 -13.16
CA GLU A 84 0.27 -31.98 -14.49
C GLU A 84 -1.06 -31.22 -14.66
N PRO A 85 -1.15 -30.25 -15.60
CA PRO A 85 -2.38 -29.55 -15.89
C PRO A 85 -3.41 -30.50 -16.48
N ARG A 86 -4.68 -30.28 -16.15
CA ARG A 86 -5.78 -31.15 -16.57
C ARG A 86 -5.92 -31.22 -18.10
N TYR A 87 -5.61 -30.13 -18.80
CA TYR A 87 -5.64 -30.03 -20.26
C TYR A 87 -4.26 -30.26 -20.91
N ALA A 88 -3.35 -30.87 -20.15
CA ALA A 88 -1.96 -31.17 -20.50
C ALA A 88 -1.08 -29.93 -20.80
N TRP A 89 0.22 -30.10 -20.60
CA TRP A 89 1.20 -29.03 -20.80
C TRP A 89 1.24 -28.49 -22.23
N GLY A 90 1.04 -29.33 -23.24
CA GLY A 90 1.04 -28.89 -24.64
C GLY A 90 2.33 -28.19 -25.09
N GLY A 91 3.47 -28.43 -24.41
CA GLY A 91 4.76 -27.76 -24.64
C GLY A 91 5.02 -26.55 -23.73
N GLU A 92 4.04 -26.11 -22.95
CA GLU A 92 4.16 -25.01 -22.01
C GLU A 92 4.82 -25.43 -20.70
N THR A 93 5.19 -24.43 -19.89
CA THR A 93 5.85 -24.62 -18.59
C THR A 93 5.22 -23.70 -17.54
N HIS A 94 5.64 -23.83 -16.28
CA HIS A 94 5.30 -22.85 -15.22
C HIS A 94 5.77 -21.41 -15.50
N HIS A 95 6.66 -21.22 -16.48
CA HIS A 95 7.14 -19.91 -16.89
C HIS A 95 6.44 -19.39 -18.15
N SER A 96 5.60 -20.20 -18.79
CA SER A 96 4.79 -19.75 -19.91
C SER A 96 3.71 -18.81 -19.40
N VAL A 97 3.70 -17.59 -19.92
CA VAL A 97 2.74 -16.56 -19.57
C VAL A 97 1.82 -16.34 -20.76
N GLY A 98 0.53 -16.34 -20.49
CA GLY A 98 -0.48 -16.05 -21.49
C GLY A 98 -1.51 -15.05 -20.98
N ARG A 99 -2.37 -14.61 -21.90
CA ARG A 99 -3.50 -13.73 -21.63
C ARG A 99 -4.78 -14.50 -21.91
N ILE A 100 -5.74 -14.43 -20.99
CA ILE A 100 -7.07 -15.03 -21.22
C ILE A 100 -7.75 -14.27 -22.37
N SER A 101 -8.05 -14.95 -23.46
CA SER A 101 -8.79 -14.39 -24.59
C SER A 101 -10.28 -14.67 -24.49
N GLU A 102 -10.65 -15.87 -24.03
CA GLU A 102 -12.03 -16.30 -23.87
C GLU A 102 -12.20 -17.13 -22.58
N ILE A 103 -13.43 -17.14 -22.06
CA ILE A 103 -13.85 -17.96 -20.93
C ILE A 103 -15.14 -18.65 -21.39
N GLU A 104 -15.14 -19.97 -21.46
CA GLU A 104 -16.34 -20.73 -21.83
C GLU A 104 -17.37 -20.73 -20.68
N ASN A 105 -18.61 -21.15 -20.97
CA ASN A 105 -19.69 -21.12 -19.99
C ASN A 105 -19.36 -21.95 -18.73
N ASP A 106 -18.64 -23.05 -18.92
CA ASP A 106 -18.24 -23.97 -17.85
C ASP A 106 -16.99 -23.51 -17.08
N GLY A 107 -16.47 -22.33 -17.40
CA GLY A 107 -15.27 -21.75 -16.82
C GLY A 107 -13.96 -22.19 -17.47
N LEU A 108 -13.98 -22.98 -18.55
CA LEU A 108 -12.75 -23.30 -19.30
C LEU A 108 -12.07 -22.02 -19.78
N LEU A 109 -10.77 -21.88 -19.49
CA LEU A 109 -9.99 -20.73 -19.92
C LEU A 109 -9.35 -21.01 -21.29
N ILE A 110 -9.54 -20.08 -22.22
CA ILE A 110 -8.81 -20.06 -23.50
C ILE A 110 -7.75 -18.97 -23.41
N ILE A 111 -6.49 -19.36 -23.57
CA ILE A 111 -5.32 -18.54 -23.26
C ILE A 111 -4.47 -18.36 -24.51
N GLU A 112 -4.24 -17.11 -24.89
CA GLU A 112 -3.26 -16.73 -25.91
C GLU A 112 -1.88 -16.67 -25.26
N ILE A 113 -0.98 -17.55 -25.70
CA ILE A 113 0.43 -17.56 -25.32
C ILE A 113 1.25 -17.05 -26.51
N PRO A 114 2.17 -16.09 -26.32
CA PRO A 114 3.01 -15.59 -27.40
C PRO A 114 3.75 -16.71 -28.13
N ASN A 115 3.86 -16.60 -29.46
CA ASN A 115 4.53 -17.56 -30.34
C ASN A 115 3.88 -18.97 -30.40
N ARG A 116 2.71 -19.16 -29.80
CA ARG A 116 1.94 -20.40 -29.95
C ARG A 116 1.00 -20.31 -31.16
N PRO A 117 0.90 -21.36 -32.00
CA PRO A 117 0.05 -21.32 -33.20
C PRO A 117 -1.45 -21.44 -32.91
N ILE A 118 -1.83 -21.98 -31.76
CA ILE A 118 -3.23 -22.27 -31.38
C ILE A 118 -3.40 -21.86 -29.91
N PRO A 119 -4.54 -21.22 -29.54
CA PRO A 119 -4.85 -20.93 -28.15
C PRO A 119 -4.74 -22.16 -27.26
N TRP A 120 -4.32 -21.96 -26.01
CA TRP A 120 -4.14 -23.02 -25.03
C TRP A 120 -5.34 -23.09 -24.09
N GLN A 121 -5.85 -24.31 -23.87
CA GLN A 121 -6.96 -24.56 -22.96
C GLN A 121 -6.42 -24.86 -21.57
N ALA A 122 -7.02 -24.28 -20.53
CA ALA A 122 -6.61 -24.53 -19.16
C ALA A 122 -7.79 -24.58 -18.19
N ASP A 123 -7.72 -25.52 -17.26
CA ASP A 123 -8.62 -25.55 -16.11
C ASP A 123 -8.27 -24.38 -15.16
N PRO A 124 -9.24 -23.58 -14.70
CA PRO A 124 -8.97 -22.46 -13.81
C PRO A 124 -8.31 -22.87 -12.48
N SER A 125 -8.48 -24.13 -12.05
CA SER A 125 -7.84 -24.70 -10.86
C SER A 125 -6.33 -24.80 -11.02
N ASP A 126 -5.83 -24.94 -12.25
CA ASP A 126 -4.39 -25.06 -12.53
C ASP A 126 -3.69 -23.70 -12.65
N MET A 127 -4.46 -22.62 -12.84
CA MET A 127 -3.95 -21.31 -13.19
C MET A 127 -3.85 -20.36 -11.99
N GLU A 128 -2.84 -19.50 -11.99
CA GLU A 128 -2.72 -18.34 -11.10
C GLU A 128 -2.69 -17.04 -11.92
N LYS A 129 -3.27 -15.98 -11.36
CA LYS A 129 -3.18 -14.63 -11.93
C LYS A 129 -1.82 -14.04 -11.62
N LEU A 130 -1.29 -13.29 -12.58
CA LEU A 130 -0.06 -12.54 -12.42
C LEU A 130 -0.35 -11.08 -12.10
N ASP A 131 0.52 -10.48 -11.30
CA ASP A 131 0.47 -9.04 -11.03
C ASP A 131 0.67 -8.24 -12.33
N ASP A 132 0.04 -7.07 -12.37
CA ASP A 132 0.22 -6.13 -13.49
C ASP A 132 1.53 -5.35 -13.33
N PHE A 133 2.66 -6.00 -13.63
CA PHE A 133 3.99 -5.40 -13.55
C PHE A 133 4.19 -4.26 -14.56
N LYS A 134 4.90 -3.21 -14.12
CA LYS A 134 5.32 -2.07 -14.94
C LYS A 134 6.81 -1.79 -14.73
N VAL A 135 7.45 -1.20 -15.74
CA VAL A 135 8.80 -0.64 -15.58
C VAL A 135 8.77 0.41 -14.46
N GLY A 136 9.74 0.34 -13.55
CA GLY A 136 9.78 1.16 -12.35
C GLY A 136 9.17 0.51 -11.10
N ASP A 137 8.44 -0.60 -11.24
CA ASP A 137 7.95 -1.34 -10.08
C ASP A 137 9.10 -1.93 -9.28
N TRP A 138 8.93 -1.96 -7.97
CA TRP A 138 9.86 -2.56 -7.03
C TRP A 138 9.48 -4.02 -6.82
N VAL A 139 10.47 -4.90 -6.92
CA VAL A 139 10.24 -6.34 -6.91
C VAL A 139 11.33 -7.08 -6.14
N ARG A 140 10.98 -8.28 -5.70
CA ARG A 140 11.92 -9.30 -5.25
C ARG A 140 11.49 -10.67 -5.76
N VAL A 141 12.42 -11.62 -5.74
CA VAL A 141 12.08 -13.03 -6.03
C VAL A 141 11.22 -13.59 -4.89
N LYS A 142 10.11 -14.25 -5.25
CA LYS A 142 9.17 -14.86 -4.30
C LYS A 142 9.89 -15.81 -3.35
N ALA A 143 9.54 -15.76 -2.06
CA ALA A 143 10.13 -16.66 -1.06
C ALA A 143 9.84 -18.15 -1.34
N SER A 144 8.75 -18.46 -2.05
CA SER A 144 8.36 -19.82 -2.43
C SER A 144 9.15 -20.39 -3.60
N VAL A 145 9.93 -19.59 -4.34
CA VAL A 145 10.69 -20.04 -5.51
C VAL A 145 11.99 -20.71 -5.05
N PRO A 146 12.20 -22.02 -5.23
CA PRO A 146 13.47 -22.66 -4.86
C PRO A 146 14.57 -22.31 -5.88
N SER A 147 14.23 -22.30 -7.17
CA SER A 147 15.12 -21.99 -8.28
C SER A 147 14.37 -21.16 -9.34
N PRO A 148 14.77 -19.90 -9.56
CA PRO A 148 14.24 -19.07 -10.66
C PRO A 148 14.59 -19.67 -12.03
N LYS A 149 13.85 -19.27 -13.07
CA LYS A 149 14.07 -19.70 -14.48
C LYS A 149 15.54 -19.58 -14.90
N TYR A 150 16.18 -18.47 -14.53
CA TYR A 150 17.56 -18.14 -14.89
C TYR A 150 18.57 -18.38 -13.75
N GLY A 151 18.14 -19.00 -12.65
CA GLY A 151 18.97 -19.17 -11.45
C GLY A 151 19.10 -17.90 -10.60
N TRP A 152 19.79 -18.04 -9.46
CA TRP A 152 19.94 -16.96 -8.47
C TRP A 152 21.12 -16.03 -8.74
N GLU A 153 22.20 -16.52 -9.36
CA GLU A 153 23.48 -15.81 -9.45
C GLU A 153 23.94 -15.31 -8.05
N ASP A 154 24.12 -14.00 -7.88
CA ASP A 154 24.46 -13.31 -6.62
C ASP A 154 23.24 -12.69 -5.91
N VAL A 155 22.03 -12.86 -6.46
CA VAL A 155 20.78 -12.35 -5.91
C VAL A 155 20.27 -13.30 -4.81
N THR A 156 19.71 -12.72 -3.76
CA THR A 156 19.10 -13.47 -2.65
C THR A 156 17.60 -13.19 -2.56
N ARG A 157 16.89 -13.95 -1.72
CA ARG A 157 15.46 -13.73 -1.43
C ARG A 157 15.16 -12.35 -0.82
N ASN A 158 16.17 -11.72 -0.22
CA ASN A 158 16.04 -10.41 0.39
C ASN A 158 16.43 -9.28 -0.57
N SER A 159 17.04 -9.59 -1.70
CA SER A 159 17.45 -8.60 -2.68
C SER A 159 16.22 -7.96 -3.31
N ILE A 160 16.14 -6.64 -3.21
CA ILE A 160 15.08 -5.83 -3.80
C ILE A 160 15.66 -5.04 -4.97
N GLY A 161 14.98 -5.08 -6.11
CA GLY A 161 15.38 -4.38 -7.32
C GLY A 161 14.19 -3.71 -8.00
N ILE A 162 14.48 -3.00 -9.09
CA ILE A 162 13.47 -2.27 -9.86
C ILE A 162 13.40 -2.85 -11.26
N ILE A 163 12.17 -3.07 -11.75
CA ILE A 163 11.94 -3.53 -13.11
C ILE A 163 12.46 -2.48 -14.10
N HIS A 164 13.38 -2.88 -14.96
CA HIS A 164 13.97 -2.05 -16.01
C HIS A 164 13.40 -2.37 -17.39
N SER A 165 13.10 -3.64 -17.67
CA SER A 165 12.46 -4.08 -18.91
C SER A 165 11.44 -5.18 -18.64
N LEU A 166 10.42 -5.26 -19.49
CA LEU A 166 9.36 -6.27 -19.46
C LEU A 166 9.14 -6.75 -20.89
N GLU A 167 9.32 -8.05 -21.09
CA GLU A 167 9.09 -8.72 -22.37
C GLU A 167 7.69 -9.36 -22.40
N GLU A 168 7.16 -9.57 -23.60
CA GLU A 168 5.80 -10.10 -23.80
C GLU A 168 5.67 -11.56 -23.36
N ASP A 169 6.73 -12.34 -23.53
CA ASP A 169 6.85 -13.76 -23.16
C ASP A 169 6.94 -14.00 -21.64
N GLY A 170 6.96 -12.92 -20.84
CA GLY A 170 7.02 -12.99 -19.39
C GLY A 170 8.43 -12.93 -18.82
N ASP A 171 9.46 -12.68 -19.63
CA ASP A 171 10.78 -12.36 -19.10
C ASP A 171 10.90 -10.87 -18.72
N MET A 172 11.76 -10.58 -17.75
CA MET A 172 12.02 -9.23 -17.30
C MET A 172 13.48 -9.02 -16.89
N GLY A 173 13.94 -7.78 -17.00
CA GLY A 173 15.23 -7.34 -16.48
C GLY A 173 15.05 -6.52 -15.21
N ILE A 174 15.64 -6.95 -14.10
CA ILE A 174 15.65 -6.22 -12.82
C ILE A 174 16.99 -5.54 -12.62
N ALA A 175 16.96 -4.24 -12.33
CA ALA A 175 18.11 -3.48 -11.89
C ALA A 175 18.27 -3.60 -10.37
N PHE A 176 19.43 -4.10 -9.94
CA PHE A 176 19.85 -4.10 -8.53
C PHE A 176 20.97 -3.10 -8.33
N CYS A 177 20.94 -2.34 -7.23
CA CYS A 177 21.95 -1.30 -6.95
C CYS A 177 23.37 -1.84 -6.76
N PHE A 178 23.51 -3.12 -6.42
CA PHE A 178 24.79 -3.81 -6.25
C PHE A 178 25.30 -4.49 -7.53
N ARG A 179 24.57 -4.40 -8.64
CA ARG A 179 24.94 -4.99 -9.94
C ARG A 179 25.08 -3.93 -11.03
N SER A 180 26.03 -4.16 -11.94
CA SER A 180 26.21 -3.35 -13.15
C SER A 180 25.41 -3.85 -14.36
N LYS A 181 24.89 -5.08 -14.30
CA LYS A 181 24.06 -5.71 -15.33
C LYS A 181 22.69 -6.06 -14.77
N LEU A 182 21.67 -5.99 -15.63
CA LEU A 182 20.32 -6.43 -15.30
C LEU A 182 20.32 -7.92 -14.93
N PHE A 183 19.55 -8.24 -13.90
CA PHE A 183 19.24 -9.62 -13.53
C PHE A 183 18.03 -10.08 -14.34
N CYS A 184 18.19 -11.15 -15.11
CA CYS A 184 17.11 -11.71 -15.91
C CYS A 184 16.27 -12.65 -15.04
N CYS A 185 14.95 -12.47 -15.02
CA CYS A 185 14.04 -13.36 -14.31
C CYS A 185 12.70 -13.47 -15.04
N SER A 186 11.90 -14.47 -14.69
CA SER A 186 10.51 -14.56 -15.16
C SER A 186 9.58 -13.78 -14.24
N VAL A 187 8.53 -13.14 -14.80
CA VAL A 187 7.42 -12.54 -14.04
C VAL A 187 6.77 -13.53 -13.08
N THR A 188 6.85 -14.83 -13.36
CA THR A 188 6.25 -15.85 -12.50
C THR A 188 7.05 -16.05 -11.21
N ASP A 189 8.36 -15.72 -11.21
CA ASP A 189 9.30 -15.88 -10.09
C ASP A 189 9.28 -14.70 -9.10
N VAL A 190 8.66 -13.58 -9.44
CA VAL A 190 8.79 -12.32 -8.68
C VAL A 190 7.47 -11.82 -8.11
N GLU A 191 7.56 -11.06 -7.03
CA GLU A 191 6.43 -10.37 -6.40
C GLU A 191 6.75 -8.88 -6.25
N LYS A 192 5.71 -8.04 -6.30
CA LYS A 192 5.85 -6.62 -6.01
C LYS A 192 6.17 -6.41 -4.53
N VAL A 193 7.01 -5.42 -4.25
CA VAL A 193 7.22 -4.89 -2.90
C VAL A 193 6.86 -3.42 -2.88
N PRO A 194 6.44 -2.87 -1.72
CA PRO A 194 6.21 -1.44 -1.60
C PRO A 194 7.46 -0.65 -2.03
N PRO A 195 7.29 0.41 -2.85
CA PRO A 195 8.42 1.21 -3.27
C PRO A 195 9.05 1.89 -2.06
N PHE A 196 10.38 2.00 -2.06
CA PHE A 196 11.03 2.96 -1.19
C PHE A 196 10.88 4.34 -1.83
N GLU A 197 10.53 5.36 -1.04
CA GLU A 197 10.25 6.72 -1.55
C GLU A 197 11.48 7.41 -2.18
N LEU A 198 12.67 6.81 -2.09
CA LEU A 198 13.93 7.40 -2.54
C LEU A 198 14.77 6.41 -3.37
N GLY A 199 14.59 6.44 -4.70
CA GLY A 199 15.56 5.92 -5.70
C GLY A 199 15.95 4.44 -5.58
N GLN A 200 16.87 3.96 -6.42
CA GLN A 200 17.29 2.54 -6.40
C GLN A 200 18.22 2.18 -5.21
N GLU A 201 18.67 3.16 -4.44
CA GLU A 201 19.61 3.01 -3.32
C GLU A 201 19.20 3.90 -2.15
N ILE A 202 19.34 3.38 -0.93
CA ILE A 202 19.06 4.16 0.29
C ILE A 202 20.35 4.83 0.75
N HIS A 203 20.27 6.15 0.99
CA HIS A 203 21.35 6.91 1.62
C HIS A 203 21.09 7.03 3.12
N VAL A 204 21.90 6.36 3.93
CA VAL A 204 21.74 6.30 5.38
C VAL A 204 22.84 7.11 6.07
N LYS A 205 22.46 7.95 7.03
CA LYS A 205 23.41 8.56 7.97
C LYS A 205 23.56 7.62 9.17
N VAL A 206 24.77 7.10 9.37
CA VAL A 206 25.08 6.18 10.48
C VAL A 206 25.98 6.90 11.48
N GLY A 207 25.66 6.81 12.78
CA GLY A 207 26.49 7.34 13.86
C GLY A 207 27.96 6.90 13.73
N GLY A 208 28.87 7.85 13.85
CA GLY A 208 30.31 7.61 13.71
C GLY A 208 30.85 7.62 12.27
N ARG A 209 30.01 7.74 11.24
CA ARG A 209 30.47 7.93 9.85
C ARG A 209 30.40 9.41 9.44
N HIS A 210 31.44 9.88 8.75
CA HIS A 210 31.49 11.25 8.22
C HIS A 210 30.75 11.43 6.89
N SER A 211 30.46 10.35 6.17
CA SER A 211 29.76 10.36 4.89
C SER A 211 28.50 9.49 4.93
N LEU A 212 27.55 9.81 4.05
CA LEU A 212 26.37 8.97 3.82
C LEU A 212 26.81 7.59 3.36
N TRP A 213 26.15 6.56 3.91
CA TRP A 213 26.38 5.18 3.52
C TRP A 213 25.28 4.73 2.56
N LYS A 214 25.67 4.13 1.44
CA LYS A 214 24.75 3.55 0.46
C LYS A 214 24.39 2.15 0.93
N VAL A 215 23.09 1.88 1.02
CA VAL A 215 22.55 0.60 1.50
C VAL A 215 21.55 0.09 0.47
N SER A 216 21.64 -1.21 0.16
CA SER A 216 20.63 -1.88 -0.64
C SER A 216 19.29 -1.84 0.10
N PRO A 217 18.17 -1.51 -0.55
CA PRO A 217 16.88 -1.52 0.10
C PRO A 217 16.51 -2.86 0.77
N GLY A 218 17.02 -3.97 0.23
CA GLY A 218 16.85 -5.31 0.81
C GLY A 218 17.59 -5.56 2.13
N ASP A 219 18.60 -4.74 2.44
CA ASP A 219 19.41 -4.84 3.67
C ASP A 219 18.88 -3.92 4.79
N ALA A 220 17.79 -3.20 4.54
CA ALA A 220 17.20 -2.23 5.46
C ALA A 220 15.82 -2.66 5.93
N GLU A 221 15.58 -2.58 7.23
CA GLU A 221 14.25 -2.76 7.83
C GLU A 221 13.68 -1.41 8.28
N ARG A 222 12.41 -1.13 7.93
CA ARG A 222 11.72 0.09 8.38
C ARG A 222 11.37 -0.07 9.85
N LEU A 223 11.99 0.75 10.71
CA LEU A 223 11.61 0.82 12.12
C LEU A 223 10.27 1.56 12.26
N PRO A 224 9.30 1.02 13.02
CA PRO A 224 8.02 1.67 13.29
C PRO A 224 8.19 2.80 14.31
N CYS A 225 8.89 3.84 13.91
CA CYS A 225 9.20 5.02 14.73
C CYS A 225 8.52 6.27 14.16
N PHE A 226 8.87 7.41 14.74
CA PHE A 226 8.49 8.72 14.22
C PHE A 226 9.20 8.98 12.88
N GLU A 227 8.54 9.72 12.01
CA GLU A 227 9.05 10.17 10.71
C GLU A 227 9.11 11.69 10.67
N VAL A 228 9.97 12.25 9.82
CA VAL A 228 10.01 13.70 9.58
C VAL A 228 8.63 14.15 9.07
N GLY A 229 8.07 15.18 9.69
CA GLY A 229 6.73 15.68 9.42
C GLY A 229 5.65 15.17 10.38
N ASP A 230 5.95 14.19 11.22
CA ASP A 230 4.99 13.70 12.21
C ASP A 230 4.63 14.77 13.24
N TRP A 231 3.33 14.89 13.51
CA TRP A 231 2.82 15.74 14.57
C TRP A 231 2.89 15.00 15.89
N VAL A 232 3.47 15.65 16.89
CA VAL A 232 3.71 15.06 18.20
C VAL A 232 3.27 15.99 19.33
N ARG A 233 2.91 15.40 20.46
CA ARG A 233 2.74 16.11 21.73
C ARG A 233 3.48 15.39 22.85
N SER A 234 3.80 16.09 23.93
CA SER A 234 4.36 15.47 25.14
C SER A 234 3.40 14.46 25.73
N LYS A 235 3.88 13.26 26.07
CA LYS A 235 3.10 12.32 26.88
C LYS A 235 2.93 12.88 28.30
N PRO A 236 1.73 12.79 28.90
CA PRO A 236 1.56 13.08 30.31
C PRO A 236 2.32 12.04 31.13
N SER A 237 3.47 12.41 31.70
CA SER A 237 4.19 11.54 32.63
C SER A 237 3.43 11.46 33.96
N LEU A 238 3.08 10.24 34.38
CA LEU A 238 2.67 9.94 35.75
C LEU A 238 3.89 10.13 36.67
N GLY A 239 4.10 11.35 37.15
CA GLY A 239 5.00 11.64 38.28
C GLY A 239 6.45 12.00 37.97
N ALA A 240 6.94 11.91 36.73
CA ALA A 240 8.29 12.37 36.37
C ALA A 240 8.24 13.75 35.68
N ARG A 241 9.12 14.69 36.06
CA ARG A 241 9.31 15.95 35.31
C ARG A 241 9.56 15.61 33.83
N PRO A 242 8.92 16.31 32.87
CA PRO A 242 9.22 16.13 31.45
C PRO A 242 10.73 16.22 31.24
N SER A 243 11.30 15.20 30.61
CA SER A 243 12.69 15.27 30.17
C SER A 243 12.72 16.22 28.97
N TYR A 244 13.54 17.26 29.06
CA TYR A 244 13.66 18.35 28.09
C TYR A 244 12.49 19.35 28.01
N ASP A 245 12.81 20.47 27.37
CA ASP A 245 12.36 21.84 27.64
C ASP A 245 10.95 22.18 27.12
N TRP A 246 9.99 21.27 27.35
CA TRP A 246 8.55 21.41 27.05
C TRP A 246 7.87 22.53 27.85
N ASN A 247 8.54 23.05 28.89
CA ASN A 247 8.05 24.11 29.77
C ASN A 247 7.65 25.39 29.00
N SER A 248 8.33 25.67 27.88
CA SER A 248 8.10 26.87 27.06
C SER A 248 6.92 26.74 26.08
N ILE A 249 6.46 25.51 25.80
CA ILE A 249 5.41 25.23 24.80
C ILE A 249 4.06 24.99 25.48
N GLY A 250 4.09 24.45 26.71
CA GLY A 250 2.91 24.08 27.50
C GLY A 250 2.44 22.66 27.23
N LYS A 251 1.72 22.05 28.20
CA LYS A 251 1.32 20.62 28.20
C LYS A 251 0.47 20.19 26.99
N GLU A 252 -0.15 21.14 26.31
CA GLU A 252 -1.05 20.95 25.15
C GLU A 252 -0.40 21.41 23.84
N GLY A 253 0.91 21.62 23.84
CA GLY A 253 1.68 22.07 22.70
C GLY A 253 1.87 20.98 21.65
N LEU A 254 1.59 21.31 20.39
CA LEU A 254 1.90 20.48 19.24
C LEU A 254 3.26 20.87 18.67
N ALA A 255 4.02 19.87 18.26
CA ALA A 255 5.28 20.03 17.56
C ALA A 255 5.32 19.10 16.34
N ILE A 256 6.22 19.39 15.40
CA ILE A 256 6.47 18.57 14.21
C ILE A 256 7.88 17.99 14.35
N VAL A 257 8.03 16.70 14.02
CA VAL A 257 9.33 16.04 13.94
C VAL A 257 10.09 16.61 12.74
N HIS A 258 11.19 17.30 12.99
CA HIS A 258 12.05 17.88 11.96
C HIS A 258 13.14 16.90 11.51
N SER A 259 13.75 16.17 12.46
CA SER A 259 14.73 15.12 12.15
C SER A 259 14.68 14.00 13.19
N VAL A 260 15.03 12.79 12.73
CA VAL A 260 15.11 11.58 13.56
C VAL A 260 16.58 11.19 13.68
N GLN A 261 17.05 11.02 14.91
CA GLN A 261 18.43 10.61 15.20
C GLN A 261 18.49 9.09 15.44
N ASP A 262 19.67 8.50 15.21
CA ASP A 262 19.95 7.07 15.38
C ASP A 262 19.85 6.58 16.83
N THR A 263 19.94 7.48 17.80
CA THR A 263 19.88 7.20 19.24
C THR A 263 18.45 7.23 19.83
N GLY A 264 17.42 7.30 18.98
CA GLY A 264 16.01 7.42 19.41
C GLY A 264 15.61 8.86 19.80
N TYR A 265 16.49 9.83 19.62
CA TYR A 265 16.18 11.23 19.82
C TYR A 265 15.55 11.86 18.58
N LEU A 266 14.61 12.78 18.82
CA LEU A 266 13.91 13.54 17.80
C LEU A 266 14.28 15.01 17.94
N GLU A 267 14.55 15.67 16.83
CA GLU A 267 14.61 17.13 16.78
C GLU A 267 13.22 17.65 16.39
N LEU A 268 12.62 18.47 17.25
CA LEU A 268 11.28 18.99 17.08
C LEU A 268 11.29 20.48 16.74
N ALA A 269 10.30 20.89 15.95
CA ALA A 269 9.98 22.28 15.66
C ALA A 269 8.53 22.59 16.06
N CYS A 270 8.25 23.79 16.55
CA CYS A 270 6.88 24.26 16.74
C CYS A 270 6.78 25.76 16.44
N CYS A 271 5.56 26.21 16.16
CA CYS A 271 5.28 27.59 15.76
C CYS A 271 5.41 28.63 16.89
N PHE A 272 5.75 28.21 18.11
CA PHE A 272 5.78 29.09 19.29
C PHE A 272 7.16 29.21 19.94
N ARG A 273 8.15 28.46 19.46
CA ARG A 273 9.53 28.49 19.95
C ARG A 273 10.47 28.79 18.81
N LYS A 274 11.40 29.72 19.03
CA LYS A 274 12.47 29.98 18.08
C LYS A 274 13.53 28.87 18.19
N GLY A 275 13.84 28.25 17.07
CA GLY A 275 14.79 27.15 16.98
C GLY A 275 14.20 25.81 17.36
N ARG A 276 15.01 24.77 17.15
CA ARG A 276 14.64 23.38 17.36
C ARG A 276 15.12 22.89 18.72
N TRP A 277 14.48 21.84 19.24
CA TRP A 277 14.92 21.20 20.48
C TRP A 277 14.86 19.69 20.34
N ILE A 278 15.63 19.02 21.20
CA ILE A 278 15.76 17.57 21.19
C ILE A 278 14.86 16.97 22.28
N THR A 279 14.21 15.84 21.98
CA THR A 279 13.47 15.04 22.96
C THR A 279 13.60 13.55 22.62
N HIS A 280 13.47 12.66 23.60
CA HIS A 280 13.50 11.23 23.33
C HIS A 280 12.14 10.76 22.82
N HIS A 281 12.12 9.81 21.87
CA HIS A 281 10.88 9.31 21.26
C HIS A 281 9.89 8.71 22.29
N SER A 282 10.38 8.25 23.46
CA SER A 282 9.53 7.77 24.55
C SER A 282 8.62 8.84 25.14
N ASP A 283 9.07 10.10 25.12
CA ASP A 283 8.47 11.21 25.87
C ASP A 283 7.35 11.91 25.08
N VAL A 284 7.18 11.51 23.82
CA VAL A 284 6.19 12.06 22.92
C VAL A 284 5.28 10.98 22.39
N GLU A 285 4.07 11.38 22.01
CA GLU A 285 3.13 10.55 21.27
C GLU A 285 2.74 11.24 19.96
N LYS A 286 2.54 10.41 18.93
CA LYS A 286 2.08 10.86 17.62
C LYS A 286 0.61 11.26 17.72
N VAL A 287 0.26 12.38 17.10
CA VAL A 287 -1.12 12.88 17.07
C VAL A 287 -1.55 13.16 15.64
N PRO A 288 -2.86 13.14 15.34
CA PRO A 288 -3.36 13.49 14.02
C PRO A 288 -2.92 14.91 13.65
N GLY A 289 -2.22 15.03 12.52
CA GLY A 289 -1.84 16.31 11.95
C GLY A 289 -3.02 17.02 11.27
N PHE A 290 -2.91 18.33 11.16
CA PHE A 290 -3.85 19.15 10.39
C PHE A 290 -3.48 19.18 8.91
N ARG A 291 -4.47 19.16 8.02
CA ARG A 291 -4.30 19.21 6.55
C ARG A 291 -5.06 20.40 5.96
N VAL A 292 -4.51 20.97 4.89
CA VAL A 292 -5.19 21.97 4.07
C VAL A 292 -6.53 21.40 3.57
N GLY A 293 -7.58 22.21 3.61
CA GLY A 293 -8.95 21.82 3.26
C GLY A 293 -9.77 21.24 4.43
N GLN A 294 -9.16 20.95 5.59
CA GLN A 294 -9.92 20.44 6.74
C GLN A 294 -10.72 21.57 7.43
N HIS A 295 -11.96 21.24 7.78
CA HIS A 295 -12.82 22.11 8.57
C HIS A 295 -12.51 21.98 10.06
N ILE A 296 -12.30 23.10 10.74
CA ILE A 296 -11.90 23.17 12.14
C ILE A 296 -12.82 24.09 12.93
N LYS A 297 -12.80 23.90 14.26
CA LYS A 297 -13.36 24.82 15.25
C LYS A 297 -12.30 25.12 16.31
N PHE A 298 -12.41 26.26 16.98
CA PHE A 298 -11.57 26.54 18.13
C PHE A 298 -11.90 25.59 19.29
N ARG A 299 -10.89 25.30 20.14
CA ARG A 299 -11.06 24.43 21.30
C ARG A 299 -12.02 25.07 22.31
N THR A 300 -12.94 24.28 22.84
CA THR A 300 -13.83 24.71 23.92
C THR A 300 -13.01 25.14 25.15
N GLY A 301 -13.32 26.30 25.72
CA GLY A 301 -12.59 26.85 26.88
C GLY A 301 -11.29 27.58 26.53
N LEU A 302 -10.99 27.80 25.25
CA LEU A 302 -9.88 28.67 24.84
C LEU A 302 -10.19 30.12 25.22
N VAL A 303 -9.43 30.66 26.19
CA VAL A 303 -9.58 32.05 26.64
C VAL A 303 -9.09 33.03 25.58
N GLU A 304 -7.88 32.82 25.07
CA GLU A 304 -7.30 33.65 24.00
C GLU A 304 -6.37 32.82 23.10
N PRO A 305 -6.57 32.84 21.77
CA PRO A 305 -5.61 32.30 20.81
C PRO A 305 -4.28 33.04 20.92
N ARG A 306 -3.17 32.33 20.72
CA ARG A 306 -1.83 32.92 20.87
C ARG A 306 -1.54 34.09 19.91
N TRP A 307 -2.25 34.19 18.78
CA TRP A 307 -2.19 35.32 17.84
C TRP A 307 -3.37 36.30 17.96
N GLY A 308 -4.15 36.16 19.04
CA GLY A 308 -5.39 36.89 19.28
C GLY A 308 -6.53 36.42 18.37
N TRP A 309 -7.75 36.80 18.74
CA TRP A 309 -8.95 36.45 17.99
C TRP A 309 -9.06 37.11 16.62
N ARG A 310 -8.41 38.28 16.41
CA ARG A 310 -8.31 38.97 15.09
C ARG A 310 -9.65 39.08 14.34
N GLY A 311 -10.75 39.27 15.07
CA GLY A 311 -12.11 39.40 14.52
C GLY A 311 -12.92 38.10 14.46
N ALA A 312 -12.35 36.96 14.84
CA ALA A 312 -13.06 35.70 15.05
C ALA A 312 -13.66 35.63 16.47
N GLN A 313 -14.60 34.70 16.67
CA GLN A 313 -15.25 34.42 17.96
C GLN A 313 -14.94 32.98 18.41
N PRO A 314 -15.12 32.65 19.70
CA PRO A 314 -14.87 31.30 20.21
C PRO A 314 -15.63 30.16 19.54
N ASP A 315 -16.81 30.44 18.99
CA ASP A 315 -17.66 29.50 18.25
C ASP A 315 -17.41 29.49 16.73
N SER A 316 -16.52 30.36 16.24
CA SER A 316 -16.18 30.46 14.83
C SER A 316 -15.57 29.16 14.31
N ARG A 317 -15.90 28.84 13.06
CA ARG A 317 -15.36 27.69 12.31
C ARG A 317 -14.56 28.20 11.12
N GLY A 318 -13.67 27.37 10.61
CA GLY A 318 -12.86 27.74 9.46
C GLY A 318 -12.30 26.54 8.72
N VAL A 319 -11.76 26.79 7.53
CA VAL A 319 -11.05 25.79 6.73
C VAL A 319 -9.56 26.11 6.79
N ILE A 320 -8.73 25.09 6.96
CA ILE A 320 -7.28 25.25 6.95
C ILE A 320 -6.83 25.55 5.53
N VAL A 321 -6.20 26.71 5.31
CA VAL A 321 -5.71 27.15 3.99
C VAL A 321 -4.20 26.98 3.83
N GLY A 322 -3.48 26.70 4.92
CA GLY A 322 -2.04 26.48 4.92
C GLY A 322 -1.59 25.85 6.23
N VAL A 323 -0.56 25.01 6.15
CA VAL A 323 0.10 24.38 7.28
C VAL A 323 1.60 24.55 7.08
N ASN A 324 2.21 25.41 7.90
CA ASN A 324 3.62 25.80 7.76
C ASN A 324 4.41 25.34 8.99
N ALA A 325 5.67 24.95 8.78
CA ALA A 325 6.54 24.35 9.81
C ALA A 325 7.82 25.17 10.10
N ASP A 326 8.00 26.32 9.46
CA ASP A 326 9.28 27.02 9.32
C ASP A 326 9.48 28.23 10.27
N GLU A 327 10.78 28.50 10.57
CA GLU A 327 11.32 29.36 11.63
C GLU A 327 11.18 30.88 11.40
N ARG A 328 10.41 31.28 10.39
CA ARG A 328 9.90 32.63 10.18
C ARG A 328 8.50 32.48 9.59
N PHE A 329 7.70 33.54 9.65
CA PHE A 329 6.44 33.75 8.94
C PHE A 329 5.15 33.60 9.75
N GLY A 330 4.34 34.65 9.60
CA GLY A 330 3.07 34.84 10.28
C GLY A 330 1.91 34.14 9.59
N LEU A 331 0.86 33.89 10.37
CA LEU A 331 -0.40 33.41 9.84
C LEU A 331 -1.06 34.49 8.96
N HIS A 332 -1.40 34.11 7.73
CA HIS A 332 -2.61 34.63 7.10
C HIS A 332 -3.73 33.64 7.38
N SER A 333 -4.55 33.92 8.40
CA SER A 333 -5.89 33.34 8.44
C SER A 333 -6.83 34.28 7.70
N MET A 334 -7.37 33.84 6.56
CA MET A 334 -8.64 34.37 6.08
C MET A 334 -9.73 33.62 6.82
N ALA A 335 -10.26 34.22 7.89
CA ALA A 335 -11.51 33.77 8.47
C ALA A 335 -12.66 34.29 7.60
N TYR A 336 -13.46 33.39 7.03
CA TYR A 336 -14.75 33.77 6.46
C TYR A 336 -15.74 33.94 7.60
N LYS A 337 -16.41 35.09 7.62
CA LYS A 337 -17.53 35.36 8.52
C LYS A 337 -18.79 34.87 7.81
N ASP A 338 -19.43 33.84 8.35
CA ASP A 338 -20.79 33.46 7.94
C ASP A 338 -21.75 34.50 8.54
N CYS A 339 -21.95 35.59 7.83
CA CYS A 339 -23.04 36.53 8.09
C CYS A 339 -24.25 35.97 7.32
N GLY A 340 -25.26 35.50 8.05
CA GLY A 340 -26.38 34.68 7.56
C GLY A 340 -27.34 35.32 6.54
N GLU A 341 -26.84 36.06 5.55
CA GLU A 341 -27.55 36.49 4.36
C GLU A 341 -26.61 36.43 3.15
N GLY A 342 -26.49 35.24 2.55
CA GLY A 342 -26.29 35.02 1.11
C GLY A 342 -25.17 35.76 0.34
N THR A 343 -24.22 36.44 0.98
CA THR A 343 -23.24 37.28 0.28
C THR A 343 -21.83 37.09 0.83
N LEU A 344 -20.98 36.45 0.02
CA LEU A 344 -19.53 36.36 0.25
C LEU A 344 -18.89 37.74 0.01
N GLN A 345 -18.40 38.39 1.06
CA GLN A 345 -17.54 39.57 0.91
C GLN A 345 -16.09 39.26 1.32
N THR A 346 -15.17 39.50 0.39
CA THR A 346 -13.72 39.47 0.62
C THR A 346 -13.29 40.76 1.32
N LEU A 347 -12.87 40.69 2.58
CA LEU A 347 -12.19 41.81 3.26
C LEU A 347 -10.72 41.84 2.82
N LYS A 348 -10.39 42.65 1.81
CA LYS A 348 -9.00 43.00 1.48
C LYS A 348 -8.43 43.93 2.56
N SER A 349 -7.61 43.40 3.44
CA SER A 349 -6.72 44.20 4.29
C SER A 349 -5.40 44.44 3.55
N ASN A 350 -5.30 45.57 2.84
CA ASN A 350 -4.04 46.08 2.33
C ASN A 350 -3.20 46.63 3.49
N LYS A 351 -2.28 45.83 4.04
CA LYS A 351 -1.06 46.34 4.72
C LYS A 351 0.02 45.25 4.72
N CYS A 352 0.76 45.21 3.63
CA CYS A 352 2.06 44.55 3.55
C CYS A 352 3.06 45.40 4.35
N MET A 353 3.47 44.98 5.54
CA MET A 353 4.68 45.53 6.17
C MET A 353 5.87 44.63 5.80
N ARG A 354 6.61 45.07 4.77
CA ARG A 354 8.03 44.74 4.59
C ARG A 354 8.80 45.30 5.78
N TRP A 355 9.49 44.45 6.53
CA TRP A 355 10.65 44.89 7.30
C TRP A 355 11.89 44.50 6.51
N GLY A 356 12.54 45.51 5.93
CA GLY A 356 13.79 45.38 5.20
C GLY A 356 14.93 45.00 6.12
N VAL A 357 15.82 44.16 5.60
CA VAL A 357 17.17 43.98 6.14
C VAL A 357 18.02 45.06 5.47
N GLY A 358 18.60 45.95 6.28
CA GLY A 358 19.54 46.97 5.85
C GLY A 358 20.58 47.16 6.96
N GLU A 359 21.75 46.56 6.71
CA GLU A 359 23.11 46.83 7.19
C GLU A 359 23.31 47.69 8.45
N ILE A 360 23.99 47.10 9.44
CA ILE A 360 24.82 47.82 10.41
C ILE A 360 26.27 47.46 10.08
N GLU A 361 26.96 48.33 9.34
CA GLU A 361 28.39 48.55 9.46
C GLU A 361 28.62 50.03 9.76
N ARG A 362 29.08 50.28 11.00
CA ARG A 362 29.67 51.50 11.60
C ARG A 362 28.96 52.84 11.46
#